data_AF-A0AAD4MMD7-F1
#
_entry.id   AF-A0AAD4MMD7-F1
#
_cell.length_a   1.000
_cell.length_b   1.000
_cell.length_c   1.000
_cell.angle_alpha   90.00
_cell.angle_beta   90.00
_cell.angle_gamma   90.00
#
_symmetry.space_group_name_H-M   'P 1'
#
loop_
_entity.id
_entity.type
_entity.pdbx_description
1 polymer ?
#
loop_
_entity_poly.entity_id
_entity_poly.type
_entity_poly.pdbx_seq_one_letter_code
_entity_poly.pdbx_strand_id
1 'polypeptide(L)'
;MIAADVVVKHVCKNLRNESFPTETVAKNLRPFLQGERQPLGRLDLSGVNISDRTLAELLAAQQSTLTSLDLSHTTGLNSAGVCSILTDLKVGALKLSSLKVTNCDLLRIPRFRLRGMRAGDSHAMHMANALPVVSQDDLNLGNDLAQEIARGNELVYDGPKLNSAIEANPGLIGQIPHFIQFCPNIQHLYLLQGLSYNIEDENADEFLFRIFESLRSLRTLDLSEWHFPNHLQVLENVPNLTTLILYDVQNLESSIPVISGLKNLRRLDLSQSERMTGQYSQPVTCLHTLVTELPNLECLDISGTNLTAAASDDDRPYRGMGLVASDIAGLSFLRRPLKYLGIFNCDNAPHFQNIPAVKICGDHGEHQIILALETYMSRSRMMQAVLNESYQLYRFGSGLDRHVEALHLVLQALSSHRTNSSLQIAGSALMFYIIRNVKMNRDTKRAVIYALLNGMVSAGHCFVGPLYINYSSFKPILRLLPMFQSPGSQHWAVWALANLTSTDLAKYCRYVEEEGGEELLRVLAIDDRPSPKIRELAGIVLTNMESWRRNTAEGQTFENDLEMVDA
;
A
#
# COMPACT_ATOMS: atom_id res chain seq x y z
N MET A 1 23.71 0.38 -20.82
CA MET A 1 22.45 0.60 -20.08
C MET A 1 22.05 -0.60 -19.21
N ILE A 2 21.78 -1.79 -19.75
CA ILE A 2 21.18 -2.90 -18.96
C ILE A 2 22.02 -3.36 -17.75
N ALA A 3 23.35 -3.36 -17.84
CA ALA A 3 24.20 -3.82 -16.74
C ALA A 3 24.12 -2.91 -15.50
N ALA A 4 24.16 -1.58 -15.67
CA ALA A 4 24.13 -0.63 -14.56
C ALA A 4 22.76 -0.63 -13.84
N ASP A 5 21.67 -0.69 -14.61
CA ASP A 5 20.30 -0.78 -14.07
C ASP A 5 20.09 -2.06 -13.22
N VAL A 6 20.65 -3.19 -13.65
CA VAL A 6 20.54 -4.46 -12.89
C VAL A 6 21.36 -4.38 -11.58
N VAL A 7 22.56 -3.81 -11.64
CA VAL A 7 23.44 -3.67 -10.47
C VAL A 7 22.81 -2.71 -9.46
N VAL A 8 22.36 -1.51 -9.89
CA VAL A 8 21.75 -0.54 -8.98
C VAL A 8 20.47 -1.09 -8.36
N LYS A 9 19.67 -1.85 -9.12
CA LYS A 9 18.47 -2.52 -8.58
C LYS A 9 18.81 -3.49 -7.45
N HIS A 10 19.88 -4.27 -7.59
CA HIS A 10 20.32 -5.18 -6.54
C HIS A 10 20.85 -4.42 -5.31
N VAL A 11 21.65 -3.37 -5.54
CA VAL A 11 22.16 -2.49 -4.47
C VAL A 11 21.01 -1.87 -3.69
N CYS A 12 20.07 -1.20 -4.37
CA CYS A 12 18.91 -0.57 -3.75
C CYS A 12 18.02 -1.58 -3.02
N LYS A 13 17.83 -2.80 -3.57
CA LYS A 13 17.07 -3.87 -2.88
C LYS A 13 17.71 -4.27 -1.55
N ASN A 14 19.04 -4.29 -1.45
CA ASN A 14 19.73 -4.59 -0.21
C ASN A 14 19.62 -3.42 0.78
N LEU A 15 19.67 -2.18 0.28
CA LEU A 15 19.50 -0.97 1.09
C LEU A 15 18.09 -0.81 1.70
N ARG A 16 17.08 -1.51 1.18
CA ARG A 16 15.70 -1.52 1.73
C ARG A 16 15.51 -2.38 2.97
N ASN A 17 16.30 -3.44 3.10
CA ASN A 17 16.06 -4.46 4.13
C ASN A 17 16.72 -4.10 5.46
N GLU A 18 17.55 -3.06 5.48
CA GLU A 18 18.29 -2.61 6.66
C GLU A 18 18.22 -1.08 6.73
N SER A 19 17.89 -0.53 7.90
CA SER A 19 17.85 0.91 8.14
C SER A 19 19.27 1.49 8.16
N PHE A 20 19.91 1.59 7.00
CA PHE A 20 21.26 2.12 6.87
C PHE A 20 21.31 3.64 7.13
N PRO A 21 22.37 4.15 7.76
CA PRO A 21 22.66 5.58 7.78
C PRO A 21 22.84 6.14 6.35
N THR A 22 22.46 7.40 6.14
CA THR A 22 22.52 8.07 4.83
C THR A 22 23.93 8.09 4.23
N GLU A 23 24.98 8.14 5.06
CA GLU A 23 26.38 8.03 4.61
C GLU A 23 26.71 6.68 3.98
N THR A 24 26.15 5.60 4.53
CA THR A 24 26.33 4.25 3.99
C THR A 24 25.60 4.11 2.66
N VAL A 25 24.39 4.66 2.57
CA VAL A 25 23.63 4.73 1.31
C VAL A 25 24.44 5.50 0.25
N ALA A 26 24.96 6.68 0.59
CA ALA A 26 25.78 7.49 -0.31
C ALA A 26 27.02 6.73 -0.80
N LYS A 27 27.73 6.02 0.08
CA LYS A 27 28.89 5.19 -0.28
C LYS A 27 28.53 4.08 -1.29
N ASN A 28 27.39 3.42 -1.10
CA ASN A 28 26.92 2.36 -2.00
C ASN A 28 26.44 2.90 -3.35
N LEU A 29 25.90 4.12 -3.40
CA LEU A 29 25.42 4.76 -4.62
C LEU A 29 26.50 5.55 -5.38
N ARG A 30 27.64 5.84 -4.74
CA ARG A 30 28.78 6.56 -5.31
C ARG A 30 29.25 6.07 -6.70
N PRO A 31 29.28 4.75 -7.01
CA PRO A 31 29.66 4.28 -8.34
C PRO A 31 28.76 4.82 -9.48
N PHE A 32 27.51 5.17 -9.16
CA PHE A 32 26.52 5.67 -10.12
C PHE A 32 26.55 7.19 -10.29
N LEU A 33 27.42 7.91 -9.57
CA LEU A 33 27.68 9.33 -9.80
C LEU A 33 28.51 9.60 -11.07
N GLN A 34 29.10 8.55 -11.67
CA GLN A 34 29.79 8.63 -12.95
C GLN A 34 28.83 8.27 -14.09
N GLY A 35 27.85 9.14 -14.40
CA GLY A 35 26.76 8.83 -15.32
C GLY A 35 27.18 8.43 -16.74
N GLU A 36 28.32 8.92 -17.22
CA GLU A 36 28.89 8.48 -18.52
C GLU A 36 29.35 7.01 -18.51
N ARG A 37 29.87 6.53 -17.37
CA ARG A 37 30.40 5.16 -17.23
C ARG A 37 29.35 4.17 -16.75
N GLN A 38 28.39 4.65 -15.95
CA GLN A 38 27.31 3.86 -15.36
C GLN A 38 25.95 4.55 -15.63
N PRO A 39 25.52 4.63 -16.90
CA PRO A 39 24.26 5.29 -17.24
C PRO A 39 23.06 4.48 -16.75
N LEU A 40 22.21 5.13 -15.97
CA LEU A 40 20.98 4.58 -15.43
C LEU A 40 19.77 5.02 -16.24
N GLY A 41 18.96 4.07 -16.68
CA GLY A 41 17.67 4.33 -17.31
C GLY A 41 16.54 4.42 -16.29
N ARG A 42 16.63 3.60 -15.23
CA ARG A 42 15.63 3.50 -14.16
C ARG A 42 16.33 3.43 -12.80
N LEU A 43 15.82 4.19 -11.84
CA LEU A 43 16.34 4.22 -10.48
C LEU A 43 15.19 4.02 -9.49
N ASP A 44 15.21 2.88 -8.81
CA ASP A 44 14.20 2.53 -7.80
C ASP A 44 14.83 2.58 -6.40
N LEU A 45 14.60 3.70 -5.72
CA LEU A 45 15.04 3.99 -4.36
C LEU A 45 13.93 3.74 -3.34
N SER A 46 12.85 3.06 -3.72
CA SER A 46 11.73 2.85 -2.79
C SER A 46 12.19 2.24 -1.47
N GLY A 47 11.71 2.76 -0.33
CA GLY A 47 12.08 2.29 1.01
C GLY A 47 13.52 2.61 1.46
N VAL A 48 14.30 3.39 0.70
CA VAL A 48 15.67 3.78 1.06
C VAL A 48 15.68 5.11 1.82
N ASN A 49 16.46 5.18 2.91
CA ASN A 49 16.74 6.43 3.63
C ASN A 49 17.88 7.19 2.94
N ILE A 50 17.55 8.22 2.16
CA ILE A 50 18.48 8.93 1.27
C ILE A 50 18.54 10.42 1.64
N SER A 51 19.73 11.03 1.56
CA SER A 51 19.89 12.47 1.79
C SER A 51 19.64 13.28 0.52
N ASP A 52 19.20 14.53 0.70
CA ASP A 52 19.01 15.52 -0.37
C ASP A 52 20.21 15.58 -1.32
N ARG A 53 21.42 15.66 -0.75
CA ARG A 53 22.68 15.74 -1.49
C ARG A 53 22.92 14.51 -2.36
N THR A 54 22.72 13.32 -1.82
CA THR A 54 22.93 12.07 -2.59
C THR A 54 21.93 11.97 -3.74
N LEU A 55 20.67 12.34 -3.52
CA LEU A 55 19.67 12.34 -4.59
C LEU A 55 20.01 13.38 -5.67
N ALA A 56 20.32 14.63 -5.28
CA ALA A 56 20.64 15.69 -6.22
C ALA A 56 21.91 15.38 -7.05
N GLU A 57 22.97 14.85 -6.43
CA GLU A 57 24.18 14.43 -7.14
C GLU A 57 23.90 13.28 -8.14
N LEU A 58 23.03 12.32 -7.79
CA LEU A 58 22.61 11.26 -8.70
C LEU A 58 21.79 11.81 -9.88
N LEU A 59 20.85 12.71 -9.63
CA LEU A 59 20.04 13.33 -10.67
C LEU A 59 20.90 14.18 -11.63
N ALA A 60 21.86 14.94 -11.09
CA ALA A 60 22.82 15.69 -11.87
C ALA A 60 23.68 14.77 -12.75
N ALA A 61 24.22 13.69 -12.16
CA ALA A 61 25.04 12.72 -12.88
C ALA A 61 24.27 12.00 -14.00
N GLN A 62 22.98 11.75 -13.80
CA GLN A 62 22.14 10.95 -14.71
C GLN A 62 21.14 11.80 -15.51
N GLN A 63 21.37 13.13 -15.60
CA GLN A 63 20.43 14.07 -16.19
C GLN A 63 20.01 13.70 -17.63
N SER A 64 20.93 13.11 -18.40
CA SER A 64 20.73 12.78 -19.83
C SER A 64 20.19 11.38 -20.10
N THR A 65 20.12 10.51 -19.09
CA THR A 65 19.85 9.07 -19.21
C THR A 65 18.66 8.60 -18.38
N LEU A 66 18.43 9.19 -17.20
CA LEU A 66 17.40 8.73 -16.27
C LEU A 66 16.00 9.10 -16.77
N THR A 67 15.17 8.07 -16.94
CA THR A 67 13.78 8.22 -17.44
C THR A 67 12.72 7.85 -16.40
N SER A 68 13.07 7.04 -15.41
CA SER A 68 12.14 6.59 -14.37
C SER A 68 12.78 6.64 -13.00
N LEU A 69 12.08 7.27 -12.05
CA LEU A 69 12.49 7.42 -10.67
C LEU A 69 11.35 6.98 -9.74
N ASP A 70 11.66 6.04 -8.84
CA ASP A 70 10.76 5.60 -7.76
C ASP A 70 11.35 6.01 -6.41
N LEU A 71 10.65 6.89 -5.71
CA LEU A 71 10.93 7.40 -4.36
C LEU A 71 9.80 7.01 -3.37
N SER A 72 9.07 5.93 -3.63
CA SER A 72 8.04 5.48 -2.70
C SER A 72 8.62 5.06 -1.36
N HIS A 73 8.01 5.50 -0.26
CA HIS A 73 8.48 5.23 1.11
C HIS A 73 9.95 5.63 1.39
N THR A 74 10.53 6.56 0.62
CA THR A 74 11.84 7.14 0.96
C THR A 74 11.71 8.12 2.12
N THR A 75 12.72 8.15 2.99
CA THR A 75 12.84 9.12 4.08
C THR A 75 14.11 9.95 3.91
N GLY A 76 14.16 11.12 4.56
CA GLY A 76 15.34 11.99 4.56
C GLY A 76 15.40 13.04 3.44
N LEU A 77 14.32 13.19 2.67
CA LEU A 77 14.23 14.15 1.56
C LEU A 77 13.44 15.41 1.92
N ASN A 78 13.92 16.56 1.46
CA ASN A 78 13.26 17.87 1.51
C ASN A 78 13.37 18.56 0.14
N SER A 79 12.25 19.08 -0.39
CA SER A 79 12.22 19.87 -1.63
C SER A 79 13.25 21.00 -1.63
N ALA A 80 13.41 21.73 -0.52
CA ALA A 80 14.36 22.84 -0.43
C ALA A 80 15.81 22.40 -0.61
N GLY A 81 16.22 21.31 0.05
CA GLY A 81 17.58 20.81 -0.02
C GLY A 81 17.91 20.27 -1.40
N VAL A 82 17.02 19.47 -2.00
CA VAL A 82 17.23 18.91 -3.34
C VAL A 82 17.28 20.02 -4.39
N CYS A 83 16.32 20.94 -4.39
CA CYS A 83 16.24 22.00 -5.40
C CYS A 83 17.42 22.99 -5.33
N SER A 84 17.89 23.34 -4.12
CA SER A 84 19.08 24.18 -3.96
C SER A 84 20.30 23.53 -4.60
N ILE A 85 20.56 22.26 -4.28
CA ILE A 85 21.74 21.56 -4.79
C ILE A 85 21.66 21.35 -6.31
N LEU A 86 20.48 21.04 -6.86
CA LEU A 86 20.29 20.95 -8.32
C LEU A 86 20.59 22.29 -9.02
N THR A 87 20.18 23.40 -8.40
CA THR A 87 20.44 24.75 -8.91
C THR A 87 21.94 25.07 -8.85
N ASP A 88 22.61 24.76 -7.74
CA ASP A 88 24.06 24.95 -7.58
C ASP A 88 24.87 24.11 -8.57
N LEU A 89 24.43 22.89 -8.84
CA LEU A 89 25.00 21.99 -9.84
C LEU A 89 24.63 22.38 -11.29
N LYS A 90 23.84 23.45 -11.49
CA LYS A 90 23.36 23.95 -12.79
C LYS A 90 22.69 22.86 -13.62
N VAL A 91 21.92 22.00 -12.96
CA VAL A 91 21.16 20.93 -13.62
C VAL A 91 20.06 21.55 -14.47
N GLY A 92 20.02 21.19 -15.74
CA GLY A 92 18.95 21.60 -16.66
C GLY A 92 17.73 20.69 -16.55
N ALA A 93 16.86 20.70 -17.57
CA ALA A 93 15.73 19.79 -17.64
C ALA A 93 16.18 18.32 -17.64
N LEU A 94 15.66 17.54 -16.69
CA LEU A 94 15.81 16.09 -16.59
C LEU A 94 14.95 15.39 -17.65
N LYS A 95 15.42 14.23 -18.14
CA LYS A 95 14.67 13.39 -19.09
C LYS A 95 13.64 12.45 -18.43
N LEU A 96 13.28 12.72 -17.17
CA LEU A 96 12.32 11.91 -16.43
C LEU A 96 10.95 11.93 -17.10
N SER A 97 10.47 10.75 -17.48
CA SER A 97 9.12 10.51 -18.00
C SER A 97 8.21 9.83 -16.97
N SER A 98 8.77 9.21 -15.94
CA SER A 98 8.04 8.53 -14.88
C SER A 98 8.57 8.92 -13.51
N LEU A 99 7.68 9.38 -12.64
CA LEU A 99 7.98 9.71 -11.25
C LEU A 99 6.95 9.05 -10.33
N LYS A 100 7.44 8.31 -9.33
CA LYS A 100 6.62 7.70 -8.30
C LYS A 100 7.09 8.17 -6.93
N VAL A 101 6.18 8.72 -6.13
CA VAL A 101 6.47 9.28 -4.81
C VAL A 101 5.39 8.86 -3.83
N THR A 102 5.79 8.64 -2.57
CA THR A 102 4.83 8.48 -1.47
C THR A 102 4.87 9.71 -0.55
N ASN A 103 6.08 10.20 -0.26
CA ASN A 103 6.23 11.49 0.39
C ASN A 103 6.26 12.59 -0.69
N CYS A 104 5.20 13.40 -0.73
CA CYS A 104 5.07 14.52 -1.66
C CYS A 104 5.88 15.75 -1.26
N ASP A 105 6.65 15.72 -0.16
CA ASP A 105 7.49 16.83 0.29
C ASP A 105 8.44 17.32 -0.79
N LEU A 106 8.96 16.44 -1.64
CA LEU A 106 9.82 16.80 -2.78
C LEU A 106 9.10 17.69 -3.82
N LEU A 107 7.78 17.57 -3.93
CA LEU A 107 6.94 18.30 -4.88
C LEU A 107 6.28 19.55 -4.27
N ARG A 108 6.47 19.79 -2.97
CA ARG A 108 5.98 20.99 -2.29
C ARG A 108 6.83 22.20 -2.64
N ILE A 109 6.24 23.37 -2.42
CA ILE A 109 6.99 24.62 -2.34
C ILE A 109 8.10 24.44 -1.28
N PRO A 110 9.37 24.68 -1.62
CA PRO A 110 10.48 24.65 -0.67
C PRO A 110 10.17 25.43 0.62
N ARG A 111 9.94 24.72 1.73
CA ARG A 111 9.94 25.31 3.07
C ARG A 111 11.29 25.06 3.71
N PHE A 112 12.09 26.11 3.84
CA PHE A 112 13.39 26.02 4.49
C PHE A 112 13.22 26.04 6.02
N ARG A 113 13.81 25.06 6.74
CA ARG A 113 13.77 24.99 8.21
C ARG A 113 14.87 25.83 8.84
N LEU A 114 14.56 26.47 9.97
CA LEU A 114 15.55 27.07 10.88
C LEU A 114 16.52 25.99 11.39
N ARG A 115 17.83 26.21 11.21
CA ARG A 115 18.89 25.33 11.68
C ARG A 115 18.96 25.42 13.21
N GLY A 116 18.47 24.42 13.94
CA GLY A 116 18.61 24.38 15.41
C GLY A 116 17.72 23.44 16.22
N MET A 117 16.63 22.86 15.68
CA MET A 117 15.74 22.00 16.45
C MET A 117 15.98 20.51 16.19
N ARG A 118 16.13 19.72 17.25
CA ARG A 118 16.23 18.25 17.19
C ARG A 118 14.88 17.65 16.78
N ALA A 119 14.91 16.50 16.13
CA ALA A 119 13.78 15.82 15.49
C ALA A 119 12.61 15.37 16.41
N GLY A 120 12.55 15.84 17.66
CA GLY A 120 11.53 15.47 18.66
C GLY A 120 10.48 16.53 18.99
N ASP A 121 10.64 17.78 18.55
CA ASP A 121 9.81 18.91 19.02
C ASP A 121 8.69 19.33 18.04
N SER A 122 8.37 18.53 17.03
CA SER A 122 7.35 18.84 16.01
C SER A 122 5.89 18.83 16.51
N HIS A 123 5.66 18.70 17.82
CA HIS A 123 4.32 18.68 18.43
C HIS A 123 3.96 19.96 19.22
N ALA A 124 4.82 20.98 19.21
CA ALA A 124 4.56 22.23 19.93
C ALA A 124 4.66 23.45 19.01
N MET A 125 3.68 23.64 18.14
CA MET A 125 3.33 24.99 17.66
C MET A 125 1.83 25.09 17.41
N HIS A 126 1.07 25.14 18.50
CA HIS A 126 -0.27 25.69 18.51
C HIS A 126 -0.25 27.06 19.20
N MET A 127 -1.07 27.96 18.63
CA MET A 127 -1.45 29.30 19.09
C MET A 127 -0.51 30.46 18.74
N ALA A 128 -0.87 31.15 17.66
CA ALA A 128 -0.99 32.61 17.68
C ALA A 128 -1.86 33.10 16.50
N ASN A 129 -3.13 33.36 16.77
CA ASN A 129 -3.96 34.25 15.96
C ASN A 129 -3.46 35.68 16.17
N ALA A 130 -2.82 36.27 15.16
CA ALA A 130 -2.72 37.72 14.99
C ALA A 130 -2.27 38.03 13.54
N LEU A 131 -3.20 38.51 12.71
CA LEU A 131 -2.90 39.13 11.43
C LEU A 131 -2.08 40.42 11.65
N PRO A 132 -0.93 40.64 11.00
CA PRO A 132 -0.33 41.96 10.90
C PRO A 132 -0.80 42.68 9.63
N VAL A 133 -1.01 43.98 9.78
CA VAL A 133 -1.28 44.95 8.71
C VAL A 133 -0.04 45.05 7.79
N VAL A 134 -0.24 44.88 6.49
CA VAL A 134 0.80 44.88 5.45
C VAL A 134 1.40 46.29 5.29
N SER A 135 2.73 46.40 5.32
CA SER A 135 3.47 47.65 5.09
C SER A 135 4.13 47.68 3.71
N GLN A 136 4.42 48.86 3.16
CA GLN A 136 5.06 49.00 1.84
C GLN A 136 6.50 48.44 1.77
N ASP A 137 7.15 48.20 2.91
CA ASP A 137 8.49 47.61 2.98
C ASP A 137 8.49 46.09 2.72
N ASP A 138 7.36 45.40 2.92
CA ASP A 138 7.20 43.95 2.70
C ASP A 138 7.23 43.58 1.19
N LEU A 139 6.88 44.53 0.31
CA LEU A 139 6.91 44.35 -1.15
C LEU A 139 8.33 44.34 -1.72
N ASN A 140 9.27 45.06 -1.10
CA ASN A 140 10.67 45.09 -1.52
C ASN A 140 11.44 43.84 -1.05
N LEU A 141 11.03 43.24 0.07
CA LEU A 141 11.64 42.03 0.62
C LEU A 141 11.46 40.80 -0.30
N GLY A 142 10.32 40.73 -1.03
CA GLY A 142 10.04 39.63 -1.96
C GLY A 142 11.02 39.56 -3.13
N ASN A 143 11.40 40.71 -3.70
CA ASN A 143 12.34 40.76 -4.82
C ASN A 143 13.78 40.40 -4.40
N ASP A 144 14.22 40.85 -3.22
CA ASP A 144 15.55 40.53 -2.70
C ASP A 144 15.64 39.06 -2.28
N LEU A 145 14.57 38.51 -1.67
CA LEU A 145 14.54 37.10 -1.29
C LEU A 145 14.54 36.16 -2.50
N ALA A 146 13.80 36.47 -3.56
CA ALA A 146 13.83 35.69 -4.80
C ALA A 146 15.22 35.75 -5.48
N GLN A 147 15.89 36.90 -5.45
CA GLN A 147 17.26 37.04 -5.95
C GLN A 147 18.30 36.32 -5.08
N GLU A 148 18.13 36.29 -3.75
CA GLU A 148 19.02 35.58 -2.82
C GLU A 148 18.84 34.05 -2.90
N ILE A 149 17.61 33.56 -3.04
CA ILE A 149 17.29 32.14 -3.31
C ILE A 149 17.90 31.69 -4.64
N ALA A 150 17.80 32.52 -5.68
CA ALA A 150 18.43 32.25 -6.98
C ALA A 150 19.96 32.27 -6.95
N ARG A 151 20.58 32.84 -5.90
CA ARG A 151 22.05 32.95 -5.74
C ARG A 151 22.69 31.79 -4.98
N GLY A 152 21.91 30.80 -4.50
CA GLY A 152 22.45 29.55 -3.95
C GLY A 152 23.27 29.67 -2.67
N ASN A 153 23.13 30.76 -1.91
CA ASN A 153 23.81 30.88 -0.62
C ASN A 153 23.09 29.99 0.42
N GLU A 154 23.85 29.20 1.19
CA GLU A 154 23.38 28.41 2.35
C GLU A 154 22.76 29.33 3.41
N LEU A 155 21.50 29.75 3.22
CA LEU A 155 20.79 30.59 4.17
C LEU A 155 19.89 29.75 5.07
N VAL A 156 20.17 29.86 6.37
CA VAL A 156 19.24 29.49 7.45
C VAL A 156 18.02 30.37 7.29
N TYR A 157 16.87 29.77 7.00
CA TYR A 157 15.70 30.52 6.59
C TYR A 157 14.53 30.34 7.58
N ASP A 158 13.79 31.42 7.76
CA ASP A 158 12.69 31.63 8.71
C ASP A 158 11.35 31.37 8.02
N GLY A 159 10.87 30.10 8.07
CA GLY A 159 9.65 29.62 7.41
C GLY A 159 8.39 30.51 7.54
N PRO A 160 8.09 31.08 8.72
CA PRO A 160 7.00 32.05 8.89
C PRO A 160 7.08 33.26 7.94
N LYS A 161 8.29 33.80 7.68
CA LYS A 161 8.46 34.96 6.80
C LYS A 161 8.22 34.62 5.32
N LEU A 162 8.53 33.39 4.87
CA LEU A 162 8.24 32.98 3.49
C LEU A 162 6.75 32.86 3.28
N ASN A 163 6.06 32.25 4.23
CA ASN A 163 4.63 32.05 4.15
C ASN A 163 3.92 33.42 4.08
N SER A 164 4.30 34.37 4.94
CA SER A 164 3.76 35.74 4.88
C SER A 164 4.11 36.47 3.58
N ALA A 165 5.32 36.27 3.03
CA ALA A 165 5.72 36.87 1.76
C ALA A 165 4.98 36.26 0.54
N ILE A 166 4.72 34.94 0.57
CA ILE A 166 3.92 34.24 -0.44
C ILE A 166 2.46 34.69 -0.37
N GLU A 167 1.90 34.83 0.84
CA GLU A 167 0.55 35.37 1.05
C GLU A 167 0.42 36.80 0.54
N ALA A 168 1.44 37.64 0.75
CA ALA A 168 1.47 39.01 0.26
C ALA A 168 1.70 39.12 -1.27
N ASN A 169 2.40 38.17 -1.87
CA ASN A 169 2.68 38.13 -3.30
C ASN A 169 2.65 36.69 -3.86
N PRO A 170 1.48 36.20 -4.30
CA PRO A 170 1.36 34.85 -4.88
C PRO A 170 2.25 34.62 -6.11
N GLY A 171 2.63 35.68 -6.84
CA GLY A 171 3.54 35.61 -7.97
C GLY A 171 4.98 35.20 -7.61
N LEU A 172 5.34 35.25 -6.31
CA LEU A 172 6.63 34.79 -5.80
C LEU A 172 6.81 33.27 -5.93
N ILE A 173 5.69 32.51 -5.91
CA ILE A 173 5.71 31.05 -6.05
C ILE A 173 6.39 30.64 -7.36
N GLY A 174 6.15 31.36 -8.46
CA GLY A 174 6.76 31.07 -9.76
C GLY A 174 8.27 31.31 -9.82
N GLN A 175 8.82 32.05 -8.85
CA GLN A 175 10.25 32.40 -8.79
C GLN A 175 11.07 31.45 -7.91
N ILE A 176 10.41 30.67 -7.04
CA ILE A 176 11.06 29.65 -6.20
C ILE A 176 11.32 28.40 -7.06
N PRO A 177 12.54 27.85 -7.10
CA PRO A 177 12.81 26.61 -7.83
C PRO A 177 12.01 25.44 -7.25
N HIS A 178 11.12 24.85 -8.04
CA HIS A 178 10.35 23.66 -7.65
C HIS A 178 10.89 22.44 -8.37
N PHE A 179 10.89 21.28 -7.70
CA PHE A 179 11.41 20.04 -8.28
C PHE A 179 10.76 19.70 -9.64
N ILE A 180 9.46 19.98 -9.78
CA ILE A 180 8.72 19.67 -11.00
C ILE A 180 9.18 20.48 -12.22
N GLN A 181 9.76 21.67 -12.01
CA GLN A 181 10.31 22.50 -13.10
C GLN A 181 11.53 21.83 -13.75
N PHE A 182 12.29 21.03 -12.99
CA PHE A 182 13.37 20.22 -13.53
C PHE A 182 12.84 19.02 -14.33
N CYS A 183 11.56 18.67 -14.23
CA CYS A 183 10.97 17.46 -14.81
C CYS A 183 9.76 17.74 -15.74
N PRO A 184 9.88 18.61 -16.77
CA PRO A 184 8.73 19.04 -17.57
C PRO A 184 8.11 17.94 -18.45
N ASN A 185 8.83 16.84 -18.67
CA ASN A 185 8.44 15.77 -19.60
C ASN A 185 7.80 14.56 -18.90
N ILE A 186 7.36 14.69 -17.65
CA ILE A 186 6.69 13.59 -16.94
C ILE A 186 5.41 13.21 -17.68
N GLN A 187 5.29 11.92 -17.98
CA GLN A 187 4.12 11.29 -18.60
C GLN A 187 3.40 10.36 -17.63
N HIS A 188 4.10 9.81 -16.64
CA HIS A 188 3.56 8.91 -15.63
C HIS A 188 3.89 9.45 -14.23
N LEU A 189 2.86 9.89 -13.52
CA LEU A 189 2.98 10.41 -12.16
C LEU A 189 2.17 9.53 -11.22
N TYR A 190 2.83 9.02 -10.18
CA TYR A 190 2.20 8.22 -9.14
C TYR A 190 2.41 8.92 -7.79
N LEU A 191 1.33 9.48 -7.25
CA LEU A 191 1.31 10.15 -5.96
C LEU A 191 0.59 9.22 -4.98
N LEU A 192 1.32 8.32 -4.33
CA LEU A 192 0.70 7.32 -3.45
C LEU A 192 0.61 7.86 -2.02
N GLN A 193 -0.58 7.95 -1.44
CA GLN A 193 -0.69 8.36 -0.04
C GLN A 193 -0.31 7.20 0.87
N GLY A 194 0.90 7.21 1.45
CA GLY A 194 1.32 6.23 2.44
C GLY A 194 1.20 6.79 3.84
N LEU A 195 0.10 6.52 4.55
CA LEU A 195 -0.14 6.68 6.01
C LEU A 195 0.36 7.97 6.74
N SER A 196 0.96 8.95 6.08
CA SER A 196 1.70 10.03 6.75
C SER A 196 1.56 11.40 6.10
N TYR A 197 0.58 11.61 5.22
CA TYR A 197 0.31 12.95 4.71
C TYR A 197 -0.86 13.58 5.45
N ASN A 198 -0.55 14.54 6.30
CA ASN A 198 -1.54 15.45 6.85
C ASN A 198 -1.61 16.66 5.90
N ILE A 199 -2.74 16.85 5.23
CA ILE A 199 -3.02 17.96 4.29
C ILE A 199 -3.16 19.30 5.04
N GLU A 200 -2.98 19.32 6.36
CA GLU A 200 -3.13 20.51 7.21
C GLU A 200 -2.27 21.73 6.80
N ASP A 201 -1.17 21.52 6.09
CA ASP A 201 -0.21 22.58 5.73
C ASP A 201 -0.46 23.30 4.39
N GLU A 202 -1.20 22.68 3.45
CA GLU A 202 -1.47 23.17 2.08
C GLU A 202 -2.68 22.42 1.52
N ASN A 203 -3.64 23.13 0.91
CA ASN A 203 -4.80 22.49 0.30
C ASN A 203 -4.37 21.55 -0.85
N ALA A 204 -4.88 20.31 -0.84
CA ALA A 204 -4.58 19.30 -1.87
C ALA A 204 -4.90 19.80 -3.29
N ASP A 205 -5.98 20.56 -3.46
CA ASP A 205 -6.37 21.09 -4.76
C ASP A 205 -5.35 22.09 -5.30
N GLU A 206 -4.82 22.98 -4.45
CA GLU A 206 -3.79 23.96 -4.81
C GLU A 206 -2.46 23.29 -5.14
N PHE A 207 -2.07 22.30 -4.32
CA PHE A 207 -0.88 21.47 -4.55
C PHE A 207 -0.93 20.78 -5.91
N LEU A 208 -2.06 20.11 -6.22
CA LEU A 208 -2.24 19.40 -7.48
C LEU A 208 -2.32 20.36 -8.67
N PHE A 209 -3.02 21.50 -8.52
CA PHE A 209 -3.14 22.51 -9.57
C PHE A 209 -1.76 22.98 -10.04
N ARG A 210 -0.88 23.35 -9.10
CA ARG A 210 0.50 23.79 -9.40
C ARG A 210 1.28 22.72 -10.18
N ILE A 211 1.17 21.46 -9.76
CA ILE A 211 1.89 20.35 -10.41
C ILE A 211 1.33 20.13 -11.81
N PHE A 212 0.02 20.08 -11.96
CA PHE A 212 -0.65 19.73 -13.21
C PHE A 212 -0.51 20.83 -14.27
N GLU A 213 -0.48 22.11 -13.85
CA GLU A 213 -0.21 23.24 -14.75
C GLU A 213 1.12 23.07 -15.51
N SER A 214 2.13 22.51 -14.82
CA SER A 214 3.47 22.27 -15.37
C SER A 214 3.57 20.98 -16.22
N LEU A 215 2.65 20.03 -16.06
CA LEU A 215 2.74 18.66 -16.62
C LEU A 215 1.75 18.39 -17.77
N ARG A 216 1.81 19.18 -18.84
CA ARG A 216 0.87 19.06 -19.98
C ARG A 216 0.96 17.75 -20.76
N SER A 217 2.07 17.02 -20.62
CA SER A 217 2.33 15.73 -21.28
C SER A 217 1.86 14.52 -20.46
N LEU A 218 1.19 14.74 -19.32
CA LEU A 218 0.78 13.68 -18.41
C LEU A 218 -0.23 12.73 -19.08
N ARG A 219 0.05 11.43 -19.03
CA ARG A 219 -0.77 10.34 -19.61
C ARG A 219 -1.28 9.36 -18.57
N THR A 220 -0.55 9.19 -17.47
CA THR A 220 -0.91 8.33 -16.35
C THR A 220 -0.83 9.12 -15.06
N LEU A 221 -1.92 9.13 -14.31
CA LEU A 221 -2.01 9.71 -12.99
C LEU A 221 -2.58 8.67 -12.02
N ASP A 222 -1.88 8.48 -10.92
CA ASP A 222 -2.32 7.63 -9.80
C ASP A 222 -2.39 8.50 -8.54
N LEU A 223 -3.61 8.63 -8.02
CA LEU A 223 -3.96 9.34 -6.78
C LEU A 223 -4.56 8.35 -5.76
N SER A 224 -4.12 7.09 -5.80
CA SER A 224 -4.61 6.06 -4.88
C SER A 224 -4.51 6.50 -3.43
N GLU A 225 -5.58 6.24 -2.68
CA GLU A 225 -5.77 6.49 -1.25
C GLU A 225 -5.84 7.98 -0.87
N TRP A 226 -5.96 8.90 -1.85
CA TRP A 226 -6.15 10.33 -1.57
C TRP A 226 -7.54 10.65 -1.03
N HIS A 227 -7.62 11.65 -0.16
CA HIS A 227 -8.88 12.21 0.33
C HIS A 227 -9.10 13.62 -0.24
N PHE A 228 -10.21 13.81 -0.95
CA PHE A 228 -10.63 15.10 -1.49
C PHE A 228 -11.94 15.51 -0.82
N PRO A 229 -11.99 16.66 -0.12
CA PRO A 229 -13.23 17.17 0.44
C PRO A 229 -14.20 17.66 -0.64
N ASN A 230 -13.67 18.08 -1.80
CA ASN A 230 -14.43 18.61 -2.94
C ASN A 230 -14.27 17.72 -4.18
N HIS A 231 -14.96 18.08 -5.26
CA HIS A 231 -14.91 17.36 -6.54
C HIS A 231 -13.53 17.55 -7.20
N LEU A 232 -13.05 16.55 -7.94
CA LEU A 232 -11.73 16.50 -8.59
C LEU A 232 -11.55 17.47 -9.79
N GLN A 233 -11.98 18.72 -9.67
CA GLN A 233 -11.96 19.71 -10.76
C GLN A 233 -10.54 19.95 -11.32
N VAL A 234 -9.52 19.77 -10.48
CA VAL A 234 -8.11 19.90 -10.87
C VAL A 234 -7.70 19.01 -12.05
N LEU A 235 -8.42 17.90 -12.30
CA LEU A 235 -8.19 17.01 -13.44
C LEU A 235 -8.44 17.66 -14.80
N GLU A 236 -9.19 18.77 -14.86
CA GLU A 236 -9.41 19.53 -16.11
C GLU A 236 -8.08 20.07 -16.69
N ASN A 237 -7.05 20.26 -15.85
CA ASN A 237 -5.73 20.74 -16.26
C ASN A 237 -4.87 19.66 -16.96
N VAL A 238 -5.30 18.40 -16.95
CA VAL A 238 -4.59 17.26 -17.56
C VAL A 238 -5.47 16.50 -18.55
N PRO A 239 -5.95 17.15 -19.63
CA PRO A 239 -6.93 16.57 -20.56
C PRO A 239 -6.39 15.41 -21.42
N ASN A 240 -5.08 15.20 -21.43
CA ASN A 240 -4.41 14.16 -22.20
C ASN A 240 -4.27 12.83 -21.44
N LEU A 241 -4.85 12.72 -20.24
CA LEU A 241 -4.82 11.48 -19.46
C LEU A 241 -5.42 10.32 -20.24
N THR A 242 -4.71 9.20 -20.19
CA THR A 242 -5.12 7.92 -20.77
C THR A 242 -5.35 6.86 -19.69
N THR A 243 -4.74 7.04 -18.51
CA THR A 243 -4.88 6.16 -17.35
C THR A 243 -5.06 7.03 -16.11
N LEU A 244 -6.14 6.79 -15.37
CA LEU A 244 -6.46 7.45 -14.11
C LEU A 244 -6.75 6.37 -13.06
N ILE A 245 -6.02 6.39 -11.96
CA ILE A 245 -6.17 5.44 -10.86
C ILE A 245 -6.59 6.21 -9.60
N LEU A 246 -7.79 5.91 -9.11
CA LEU A 246 -8.44 6.51 -7.94
C LEU A 246 -8.83 5.44 -6.92
N TYR A 247 -8.00 4.40 -6.79
CA TYR A 247 -8.22 3.33 -5.82
C TYR A 247 -8.30 3.90 -4.40
N ASP A 248 -9.31 3.52 -3.61
CA ASP A 248 -9.53 4.00 -2.23
C ASP A 248 -9.70 5.54 -2.11
N VAL A 249 -10.10 6.24 -3.18
CA VAL A 249 -10.47 7.66 -3.13
C VAL A 249 -11.96 7.80 -2.81
N GLN A 250 -12.32 8.56 -1.77
CA GLN A 250 -13.70 8.68 -1.31
C GLN A 250 -14.50 9.75 -2.10
N ASN A 251 -15.83 9.73 -2.00
CA ASN A 251 -16.75 10.75 -2.55
C ASN A 251 -16.66 10.97 -4.07
N LEU A 252 -16.33 9.91 -4.82
CA LEU A 252 -16.11 9.98 -6.27
C LEU A 252 -17.37 10.24 -7.10
N GLU A 253 -18.57 9.97 -6.58
CA GLU A 253 -19.85 10.24 -7.29
C GLU A 253 -19.93 11.68 -7.80
N SER A 254 -19.53 12.61 -6.94
CA SER A 254 -19.44 14.04 -7.24
C SER A 254 -18.48 14.36 -8.40
N SER A 255 -17.42 13.57 -8.57
CA SER A 255 -16.37 13.77 -9.56
C SER A 255 -16.64 13.09 -10.91
N ILE A 256 -17.70 12.28 -11.04
CA ILE A 256 -18.05 11.58 -12.27
C ILE A 256 -18.18 12.53 -13.48
N PRO A 257 -18.81 13.73 -13.39
CA PRO A 257 -18.87 14.65 -14.53
C PRO A 257 -17.49 15.13 -15.01
N VAL A 258 -16.58 15.42 -14.08
CA VAL A 258 -15.21 15.87 -14.40
C VAL A 258 -14.41 14.72 -15.04
N ILE A 259 -14.48 13.52 -14.45
CA ILE A 259 -13.81 12.32 -14.99
C ILE A 259 -14.34 12.02 -16.40
N SER A 260 -15.64 12.15 -16.62
CA SER A 260 -16.30 11.96 -17.92
C SER A 260 -15.88 12.99 -18.98
N GLY A 261 -15.32 14.13 -18.57
CA GLY A 261 -14.70 15.11 -19.46
C GLY A 261 -13.37 14.65 -20.07
N LEU A 262 -12.69 13.66 -19.48
CA LEU A 262 -11.39 13.16 -19.93
C LEU A 262 -11.52 12.21 -21.13
N LYS A 263 -11.86 12.73 -22.31
CA LYS A 263 -12.22 11.94 -23.51
C LYS A 263 -11.11 11.00 -24.03
N ASN A 264 -9.86 11.22 -23.64
CA ASN A 264 -8.72 10.37 -24.00
C ASN A 264 -8.53 9.16 -23.07
N LEU A 265 -9.33 9.06 -22.00
CA LEU A 265 -9.17 8.03 -20.99
C LEU A 265 -9.46 6.63 -21.56
N ARG A 266 -8.53 5.72 -21.29
CA ARG A 266 -8.59 4.30 -21.71
C ARG A 266 -8.66 3.37 -20.52
N ARG A 267 -8.07 3.77 -19.39
CA ARG A 267 -8.06 2.99 -18.16
C ARG A 267 -8.53 3.86 -17.01
N LEU A 268 -9.58 3.42 -16.33
CA LEU A 268 -10.14 4.07 -15.16
C LEU A 268 -10.26 3.05 -14.04
N ASP A 269 -9.76 3.41 -12.87
CA ASP A 269 -9.89 2.61 -11.67
C ASP A 269 -10.56 3.46 -10.59
N LEU A 270 -11.75 3.03 -10.16
CA LEU A 270 -12.58 3.60 -9.09
C LEU A 270 -12.74 2.62 -7.92
N SER A 271 -11.92 1.56 -7.89
CA SER A 271 -12.08 0.47 -6.93
C SER A 271 -11.90 0.94 -5.48
N GLN A 272 -12.62 0.29 -4.58
CA GLN A 272 -12.60 0.56 -3.16
C GLN A 272 -12.31 -0.73 -2.41
N SER A 273 -11.52 -0.65 -1.36
CA SER A 273 -11.28 -1.76 -0.45
C SER A 273 -12.37 -1.90 0.61
N GLU A 274 -13.03 -0.79 0.96
CA GLU A 274 -14.14 -0.76 1.91
C GLU A 274 -15.46 -0.48 1.21
N ARG A 275 -16.46 -1.35 1.43
CA ARG A 275 -17.77 -1.22 0.77
C ARG A 275 -18.50 0.08 1.14
N MET A 276 -18.24 0.63 2.33
CA MET A 276 -18.85 1.86 2.81
C MET A 276 -18.40 3.10 2.02
N THR A 277 -17.15 3.13 1.54
CA THR A 277 -16.62 4.24 0.75
C THR A 277 -16.97 4.13 -0.74
N GLY A 278 -17.44 2.96 -1.18
CA GLY A 278 -17.87 2.67 -2.55
C GLY A 278 -19.37 2.77 -2.80
N GLN A 279 -20.11 3.54 -1.98
CA GLN A 279 -21.55 3.74 -2.16
C GLN A 279 -21.83 4.96 -3.05
N TYR A 280 -22.57 4.74 -4.13
CA TYR A 280 -23.09 5.75 -5.05
C TYR A 280 -24.61 5.80 -4.89
N SER A 281 -25.18 7.00 -4.78
CA SER A 281 -26.64 7.20 -4.70
C SER A 281 -27.35 6.89 -6.02
N GLN A 282 -26.69 7.18 -7.14
CA GLN A 282 -27.16 6.93 -8.50
C GLN A 282 -26.21 5.99 -9.25
N PRO A 283 -26.08 4.71 -8.83
CA PRO A 283 -25.04 3.80 -9.33
C PRO A 283 -25.17 3.54 -10.82
N VAL A 284 -26.40 3.33 -11.33
CA VAL A 284 -26.63 3.04 -12.75
C VAL A 284 -26.37 4.27 -13.60
N THR A 285 -26.77 5.46 -13.14
CA THR A 285 -26.57 6.74 -13.84
C THR A 285 -25.10 7.10 -13.90
N CYS A 286 -24.35 6.93 -12.80
CA CYS A 286 -22.91 7.17 -12.77
C CYS A 286 -22.18 6.27 -13.75
N LEU A 287 -22.44 4.97 -13.68
CA LEU A 287 -21.79 3.99 -14.55
C LEU A 287 -22.16 4.21 -16.03
N HIS A 288 -23.44 4.49 -16.30
CA HIS A 288 -23.92 4.86 -17.64
C HIS A 288 -23.15 6.07 -18.18
N THR A 289 -23.07 7.15 -17.39
CA THR A 289 -22.39 8.39 -17.78
C THR A 289 -20.93 8.11 -18.16
N LEU A 290 -20.20 7.33 -17.34
CA LEU A 290 -18.81 6.97 -17.64
C LEU A 290 -18.69 6.22 -18.97
N VAL A 291 -19.53 5.21 -19.22
CA VAL A 291 -19.39 4.40 -20.45
C VAL A 291 -19.88 5.10 -21.72
N THR A 292 -20.80 6.05 -21.61
CA THR A 292 -21.27 6.84 -22.76
C THR A 292 -20.35 8.01 -23.08
N GLU A 293 -19.79 8.65 -22.05
CA GLU A 293 -18.98 9.86 -22.19
C GLU A 293 -17.49 9.59 -22.40
N LEU A 294 -17.00 8.37 -22.12
CA LEU A 294 -15.60 7.97 -22.34
C LEU A 294 -15.48 7.05 -23.58
N PRO A 295 -15.38 7.60 -24.81
CA PRO A 295 -15.46 6.81 -26.04
C PRO A 295 -14.27 5.85 -26.24
N ASN A 296 -13.15 6.12 -25.56
CA ASN A 296 -11.91 5.36 -25.66
C ASN A 296 -11.69 4.37 -24.50
N LEU A 297 -12.65 4.24 -23.57
CA LEU A 297 -12.50 3.38 -22.40
C LEU A 297 -12.30 1.91 -22.81
N GLU A 298 -11.27 1.29 -22.26
CA GLU A 298 -10.87 -0.09 -22.53
C GLU A 298 -10.78 -0.93 -21.26
N CYS A 299 -10.35 -0.33 -20.14
CA CYS A 299 -10.27 -0.99 -18.85
C CYS A 299 -11.02 -0.15 -17.81
N LEU A 300 -11.91 -0.80 -17.06
CA LEU A 300 -12.63 -0.19 -15.96
C LEU A 300 -12.50 -1.09 -14.73
N ASP A 301 -12.08 -0.56 -13.59
CA ASP A 301 -12.15 -1.28 -12.32
C ASP A 301 -13.10 -0.54 -11.39
N ILE A 302 -14.18 -1.21 -10.98
CA ILE A 302 -15.22 -0.70 -10.07
C ILE A 302 -15.36 -1.62 -8.85
N SER A 303 -14.38 -2.48 -8.60
CA SER A 303 -14.40 -3.47 -7.53
C SER A 303 -14.62 -2.83 -6.16
N GLY A 304 -15.42 -3.48 -5.30
CA GLY A 304 -15.78 -2.98 -3.97
C GLY A 304 -16.77 -1.81 -3.95
N THR A 305 -17.38 -1.47 -5.09
CA THR A 305 -18.44 -0.44 -5.18
C THR A 305 -19.82 -1.05 -5.42
N ASN A 306 -20.88 -0.26 -5.21
CA ASN A 306 -22.25 -0.63 -5.57
C ASN A 306 -22.63 -0.28 -7.03
N LEU A 307 -21.67 0.05 -7.90
CA LEU A 307 -21.96 0.49 -9.29
C LEU A 307 -22.61 -0.61 -10.16
N THR A 308 -22.53 -1.87 -9.74
CA THR A 308 -23.22 -3.00 -10.40
C THR A 308 -24.62 -3.27 -9.84
N ALA A 309 -25.07 -2.51 -8.84
CA ALA A 309 -26.38 -2.69 -8.22
C ALA A 309 -27.54 -2.46 -9.22
N ALA A 310 -28.73 -2.90 -8.82
CA ALA A 310 -29.96 -2.55 -9.53
C ALA A 310 -30.20 -1.04 -9.48
N ALA A 311 -30.98 -0.52 -10.43
CA ALA A 311 -31.33 0.90 -10.48
C ALA A 311 -31.99 1.36 -9.17
N SER A 312 -31.52 2.48 -8.62
CA SER A 312 -32.16 3.15 -7.50
C SER A 312 -33.35 4.01 -7.97
N ASP A 313 -34.18 4.49 -7.04
CA ASP A 313 -35.28 5.40 -7.38
C ASP A 313 -34.78 6.76 -7.93
N ASP A 314 -33.55 7.14 -7.57
CA ASP A 314 -32.91 8.38 -8.00
C ASP A 314 -32.18 8.23 -9.35
N ASP A 315 -32.04 7.01 -9.85
CA ASP A 315 -31.37 6.75 -11.12
C ASP A 315 -32.19 7.29 -12.31
N ARG A 316 -31.49 7.97 -13.22
CA ARG A 316 -32.07 8.49 -14.48
C ARG A 316 -31.18 8.15 -15.68
N PRO A 317 -30.93 6.86 -15.98
CA PRO A 317 -30.18 6.48 -17.16
C PRO A 317 -30.92 6.89 -18.44
N TYR A 318 -30.16 7.30 -19.47
CA TYR A 318 -30.74 7.63 -20.77
C TYR A 318 -31.48 6.42 -21.35
N ARG A 319 -32.62 6.63 -22.01
CA ARG A 319 -33.40 5.55 -22.63
C ARG A 319 -32.85 5.21 -24.01
N GLY A 320 -32.36 3.99 -24.18
CA GLY A 320 -31.87 3.41 -25.43
C GLY A 320 -31.32 2.00 -25.20
N MET A 321 -30.82 1.33 -26.23
CA MET A 321 -30.06 0.08 -26.08
C MET A 321 -28.68 0.25 -26.70
N GLY A 322 -27.64 -0.17 -25.98
CA GLY A 322 -26.30 -0.33 -26.55
C GLY A 322 -26.22 -1.51 -27.52
N LEU A 323 -25.02 -1.75 -28.04
CA LEU A 323 -24.77 -2.83 -29.00
C LEU A 323 -24.33 -4.15 -28.34
N VAL A 324 -24.03 -4.10 -27.03
CA VAL A 324 -23.50 -5.24 -26.27
C VAL A 324 -24.49 -5.59 -25.17
N ALA A 325 -24.88 -6.87 -25.09
CA ALA A 325 -25.71 -7.36 -24.00
C ALA A 325 -24.93 -7.34 -22.68
N SER A 326 -25.59 -6.91 -21.61
CA SER A 326 -25.02 -6.83 -20.27
C SER A 326 -26.11 -7.06 -19.25
N ASP A 327 -25.84 -7.92 -18.26
CA ASP A 327 -26.72 -8.07 -17.10
C ASP A 327 -26.54 -6.91 -16.10
N ILE A 328 -25.44 -6.16 -16.22
CA ILE A 328 -25.15 -4.97 -15.43
C ILE A 328 -25.80 -3.76 -16.12
N ALA A 329 -26.84 -3.19 -15.50
CA ALA A 329 -27.68 -2.15 -16.09
C ALA A 329 -26.88 -0.95 -16.61
N GLY A 330 -25.95 -0.43 -15.81
CA GLY A 330 -25.12 0.73 -16.18
C GLY A 330 -24.17 0.49 -17.36
N LEU A 331 -23.85 -0.77 -17.67
CA LEU A 331 -22.96 -1.15 -18.79
C LEU A 331 -23.70 -1.46 -20.09
N SER A 332 -25.04 -1.45 -20.08
CA SER A 332 -25.89 -1.83 -21.23
C SER A 332 -25.73 -0.95 -22.47
N PHE A 333 -25.01 0.18 -22.36
CA PHE A 333 -24.77 1.15 -23.44
C PHE A 333 -23.39 1.06 -24.07
N LEU A 334 -22.58 0.09 -23.66
CA LEU A 334 -21.28 -0.14 -24.27
C LEU A 334 -21.42 -0.42 -25.77
N ARG A 335 -20.57 0.24 -26.56
CA ARG A 335 -20.49 0.01 -28.02
C ARG A 335 -19.64 -1.21 -28.38
N ARG A 336 -18.74 -1.61 -27.48
CA ARG A 336 -17.81 -2.73 -27.61
C ARG A 336 -17.50 -3.27 -26.20
N PRO A 337 -17.22 -4.57 -26.06
CA PRO A 337 -16.80 -5.11 -24.78
C PRO A 337 -15.49 -4.47 -24.32
N LEU A 338 -15.36 -4.29 -23.01
CA LEU A 338 -14.13 -3.80 -22.39
C LEU A 338 -13.02 -4.86 -22.52
N LYS A 339 -11.76 -4.44 -22.59
CA LYS A 339 -10.62 -5.35 -22.52
C LYS A 339 -10.44 -5.92 -21.11
N TYR A 340 -10.81 -5.14 -20.10
CA TYR A 340 -10.77 -5.52 -18.69
C TYR A 340 -11.92 -4.87 -17.93
N LEU A 341 -12.58 -5.63 -17.08
CA LEU A 341 -13.56 -5.14 -16.12
C LEU A 341 -13.31 -5.77 -14.74
N GLY A 342 -13.08 -4.93 -13.73
CA GLY A 342 -13.02 -5.33 -12.32
C GLY A 342 -14.36 -5.11 -11.62
N ILE A 343 -14.94 -6.18 -11.10
CA ILE A 343 -16.21 -6.22 -10.35
C ILE A 343 -16.06 -7.07 -9.08
N PHE A 344 -14.84 -7.24 -8.58
CA PHE A 344 -14.58 -8.03 -7.38
C PHE A 344 -15.29 -7.40 -6.18
N ASN A 345 -16.03 -8.21 -5.41
CA ASN A 345 -16.76 -7.74 -4.23
C ASN A 345 -17.77 -6.61 -4.54
N CYS A 346 -18.38 -6.65 -5.73
CA CYS A 346 -19.47 -5.77 -6.14
C CYS A 346 -20.85 -6.43 -5.92
N ASP A 347 -21.89 -5.61 -5.84
CA ASP A 347 -23.25 -6.10 -5.62
C ASP A 347 -23.72 -7.02 -6.76
N ASN A 348 -24.20 -8.21 -6.38
CA ASN A 348 -24.64 -9.27 -7.29
C ASN A 348 -23.58 -9.79 -8.28
N ALA A 349 -22.30 -9.43 -8.11
CA ALA A 349 -21.23 -9.78 -9.04
C ALA A 349 -21.15 -11.28 -9.39
N PRO A 350 -21.26 -12.22 -8.42
CA PRO A 350 -21.24 -13.65 -8.72
C PRO A 350 -22.44 -14.16 -9.52
N HIS A 351 -23.52 -13.40 -9.66
CA HIS A 351 -24.74 -13.89 -10.32
C HIS A 351 -24.83 -13.48 -11.80
N PHE A 352 -24.00 -12.54 -12.26
CA PHE A 352 -24.02 -12.08 -13.64
C PHE A 352 -23.47 -13.14 -14.60
N GLN A 353 -24.17 -13.36 -15.71
CA GLN A 353 -23.78 -14.29 -16.77
C GLN A 353 -23.21 -13.53 -17.97
N ASN A 354 -23.87 -12.44 -18.38
CA ASN A 354 -23.46 -11.59 -19.50
C ASN A 354 -22.71 -10.37 -18.98
N ILE A 355 -21.39 -10.52 -18.83
CA ILE A 355 -20.50 -9.43 -18.43
C ILE A 355 -19.75 -8.93 -19.68
N PRO A 356 -19.89 -7.66 -20.08
CA PRO A 356 -19.40 -7.15 -21.36
C PRO A 356 -17.88 -6.85 -21.36
N ALA A 357 -17.03 -7.84 -21.03
CA ALA A 357 -15.58 -7.69 -21.00
C ALA A 357 -14.82 -8.96 -21.39
N VAL A 358 -13.61 -8.80 -21.93
CA VAL A 358 -12.72 -9.91 -22.31
C VAL A 358 -12.06 -10.55 -21.09
N LYS A 359 -11.57 -9.73 -20.17
CA LYS A 359 -11.01 -10.17 -18.87
C LYS A 359 -11.90 -9.64 -17.76
N ILE A 360 -12.39 -10.53 -16.92
CA ILE A 360 -13.29 -10.19 -15.82
C ILE A 360 -12.57 -10.55 -14.51
N CYS A 361 -12.22 -9.53 -13.75
CA CYS A 361 -11.69 -9.66 -12.40
C CYS A 361 -12.89 -9.59 -11.43
N GLY A 362 -13.09 -10.63 -10.63
CA GLY A 362 -14.31 -10.84 -9.88
C GLY A 362 -14.20 -12.01 -8.92
N ASP A 363 -15.31 -12.41 -8.34
CA ASP A 363 -15.44 -13.41 -7.27
C ASP A 363 -16.38 -14.58 -7.64
N HIS A 364 -16.81 -14.71 -8.90
CA HIS A 364 -17.70 -15.79 -9.33
C HIS A 364 -17.05 -17.19 -9.30
N GLY A 365 -15.73 -17.30 -9.54
CA GLY A 365 -15.07 -18.60 -9.62
C GLY A 365 -13.55 -18.52 -9.81
N GLU A 366 -12.92 -19.69 -9.97
CA GLU A 366 -11.46 -19.84 -9.93
C GLU A 366 -10.73 -18.93 -10.92
N HIS A 367 -11.26 -18.78 -12.14
CA HIS A 367 -10.61 -17.93 -13.13
C HIS A 367 -10.56 -16.45 -12.71
N GLN A 368 -11.68 -15.93 -12.20
CA GLN A 368 -11.78 -14.53 -11.78
C GLN A 368 -10.99 -14.27 -10.50
N ILE A 369 -11.02 -15.20 -9.55
CA ILE A 369 -10.25 -15.12 -8.29
C ILE A 369 -8.75 -15.12 -8.57
N ILE A 370 -8.25 -15.96 -9.48
CA ILE A 370 -6.83 -15.93 -9.86
C ILE A 370 -6.46 -14.57 -10.47
N LEU A 371 -7.31 -14.02 -11.35
CA LEU A 371 -7.08 -12.69 -11.91
C LEU A 371 -7.11 -11.61 -10.81
N ALA A 372 -7.95 -11.74 -9.79
CA ALA A 372 -7.99 -10.82 -8.64
C ALA A 372 -6.71 -10.91 -7.78
N LEU A 373 -6.19 -12.12 -7.55
CA LEU A 373 -4.90 -12.34 -6.88
C LEU A 373 -3.75 -11.67 -7.64
N GLU A 374 -3.76 -11.73 -8.97
CA GLU A 374 -2.76 -11.05 -9.80
C GLU A 374 -2.92 -9.52 -9.76
N THR A 375 -4.15 -9.04 -9.93
CA THR A 375 -4.46 -7.62 -10.11
C THR A 375 -4.20 -6.82 -8.83
N TYR A 376 -4.64 -7.34 -7.69
CA TYR A 376 -4.60 -6.60 -6.42
C TYR A 376 -3.33 -6.89 -5.59
N MET A 377 -2.31 -7.54 -6.17
CA MET A 377 -1.08 -8.00 -5.51
C MET A 377 -0.39 -6.91 -4.66
N SER A 378 -0.42 -5.64 -5.08
CA SER A 378 0.20 -4.53 -4.35
C SER A 378 -0.74 -3.80 -3.36
N ARG A 379 -2.05 -4.10 -3.37
CA ARG A 379 -3.07 -3.42 -2.55
C ARG A 379 -3.41 -4.27 -1.34
N SER A 380 -2.83 -3.95 -0.18
CA SER A 380 -2.90 -4.81 1.01
C SER A 380 -4.33 -5.10 1.48
N ARG A 381 -5.21 -4.08 1.53
CA ARG A 381 -6.61 -4.21 1.94
C ARG A 381 -7.44 -5.06 0.96
N MET A 382 -7.37 -4.75 -0.34
CA MET A 382 -8.05 -5.57 -1.37
C MET A 382 -7.51 -7.00 -1.39
N MET A 383 -6.19 -7.18 -1.30
CA MET A 383 -5.57 -8.51 -1.29
C MET A 383 -6.06 -9.36 -0.13
N GLN A 384 -6.26 -8.77 1.06
CA GLN A 384 -6.85 -9.48 2.19
C GLN A 384 -8.26 -9.99 1.85
N ALA A 385 -9.12 -9.17 1.22
CA ALA A 385 -10.44 -9.60 0.78
C ALA A 385 -10.37 -10.71 -0.28
N VAL A 386 -9.46 -10.59 -1.26
CA VAL A 386 -9.24 -11.62 -2.29
C VAL A 386 -8.79 -12.95 -1.66
N LEU A 387 -7.90 -12.92 -0.68
CA LEU A 387 -7.47 -14.13 0.04
C LEU A 387 -8.62 -14.77 0.81
N ASN A 388 -9.54 -13.98 1.36
CA ASN A 388 -10.73 -14.49 2.04
C ASN A 388 -11.69 -15.17 1.06
N GLU A 389 -11.97 -14.57 -0.09
CA GLU A 389 -12.82 -15.21 -1.12
C GLU A 389 -12.14 -16.44 -1.73
N SER A 390 -10.83 -16.37 -1.96
CA SER A 390 -10.03 -17.52 -2.34
C SER A 390 -10.14 -18.64 -1.30
N TYR A 391 -10.10 -18.31 -0.01
CA TYR A 391 -10.26 -19.27 1.08
C TYR A 391 -11.62 -19.98 1.00
N GLN A 392 -12.71 -19.26 0.81
CA GLN A 392 -14.04 -19.85 0.66
C GLN A 392 -14.08 -20.78 -0.55
N LEU A 393 -13.56 -20.31 -1.69
CA LEU A 393 -13.51 -21.07 -2.93
C LEU A 393 -12.73 -22.38 -2.78
N TYR A 394 -11.51 -22.36 -2.25
CA TYR A 394 -10.69 -23.57 -2.13
C TYR A 394 -11.10 -24.49 -0.96
N ARG A 395 -11.82 -23.97 0.03
CA ARG A 395 -12.34 -24.76 1.15
C ARG A 395 -13.59 -25.54 0.78
N PHE A 396 -14.54 -24.90 0.08
CA PHE A 396 -15.87 -25.44 -0.20
C PHE A 396 -16.14 -25.73 -1.68
N GLY A 397 -15.37 -25.12 -2.58
CA GLY A 397 -15.50 -25.30 -4.01
C GLY A 397 -15.11 -26.71 -4.46
N SER A 398 -15.68 -27.10 -5.60
CA SER A 398 -15.41 -28.38 -6.26
C SER A 398 -15.04 -28.14 -7.73
N GLY A 399 -14.27 -29.05 -8.32
CA GLY A 399 -13.88 -28.95 -9.73
C GLY A 399 -12.79 -27.91 -10.04
N LEU A 400 -12.00 -27.50 -9.05
CA LEU A 400 -10.89 -26.54 -9.20
C LEU A 400 -9.64 -27.23 -9.78
N ASP A 401 -8.93 -26.58 -10.70
CA ASP A 401 -7.78 -27.17 -11.39
C ASP A 401 -6.49 -26.31 -11.39
N ARG A 402 -6.55 -25.06 -10.93
CA ARG A 402 -5.42 -24.10 -10.93
C ARG A 402 -4.72 -23.96 -9.58
N HIS A 403 -4.79 -24.98 -8.74
CA HIS A 403 -4.17 -25.02 -7.40
C HIS A 403 -2.68 -24.64 -7.38
N VAL A 404 -1.89 -25.05 -8.39
CA VAL A 404 -0.45 -24.73 -8.47
C VAL A 404 -0.25 -23.23 -8.64
N GLU A 405 -1.00 -22.62 -9.55
CA GLU A 405 -0.92 -21.19 -9.83
C GLU A 405 -1.37 -20.36 -8.63
N ALA A 406 -2.50 -20.75 -8.02
CA ALA A 406 -3.01 -20.16 -6.79
C ALA A 406 -1.96 -20.19 -5.68
N LEU A 407 -1.29 -21.34 -5.47
CA LEU A 407 -0.24 -21.46 -4.46
C LEU A 407 0.89 -20.45 -4.68
N HIS A 408 1.35 -20.28 -5.91
CA HIS A 408 2.43 -19.33 -6.21
C HIS A 408 1.99 -17.89 -5.99
N LEU A 409 0.76 -17.53 -6.37
CA LEU A 409 0.21 -16.19 -6.13
C LEU A 409 0.03 -15.90 -4.64
N VAL A 410 -0.46 -16.86 -3.86
CA VAL A 410 -0.60 -16.73 -2.40
C VAL A 410 0.77 -16.59 -1.74
N LEU A 411 1.76 -17.39 -2.13
CA LEU A 411 3.13 -17.25 -1.63
C LEU A 411 3.72 -15.89 -1.98
N GLN A 412 3.47 -15.40 -3.19
CA GLN A 412 3.90 -14.07 -3.61
C GLN A 412 3.22 -12.98 -2.76
N ALA A 413 1.91 -13.05 -2.54
CA ALA A 413 1.16 -12.11 -1.71
C ALA A 413 1.70 -12.08 -0.27
N LEU A 414 1.91 -13.25 0.35
CA LEU A 414 2.49 -13.37 1.69
C LEU A 414 3.92 -12.79 1.75
N SER A 415 4.70 -12.96 0.69
CA SER A 415 6.08 -12.46 0.62
C SER A 415 6.17 -10.93 0.44
N SER A 416 5.18 -10.34 -0.24
CA SER A 416 5.07 -8.90 -0.51
C SER A 416 4.53 -8.13 0.70
N HIS A 417 3.67 -8.75 1.52
CA HIS A 417 2.97 -8.11 2.63
C HIS A 417 3.34 -8.71 3.99
N ARG A 418 4.64 -8.78 4.30
CA ARG A 418 5.17 -9.49 5.48
C ARG A 418 4.70 -8.93 6.82
N THR A 419 4.50 -7.62 6.88
CA THR A 419 4.11 -6.88 8.09
C THR A 419 2.60 -6.87 8.32
N ASN A 420 1.78 -7.29 7.35
CA ASN A 420 0.34 -7.31 7.48
C ASN A 420 -0.12 -8.65 8.09
N SER A 421 -0.33 -8.66 9.40
CA SER A 421 -0.71 -9.86 10.17
C SER A 421 -2.00 -10.51 9.66
N SER A 422 -3.03 -9.72 9.33
CA SER A 422 -4.31 -10.21 8.84
C SER A 422 -4.17 -10.95 7.51
N LEU A 423 -3.37 -10.39 6.59
CA LEU A 423 -3.04 -11.01 5.30
C LEU A 423 -2.22 -12.29 5.51
N GLN A 424 -1.26 -12.29 6.46
CA GLN A 424 -0.50 -13.49 6.82
C GLN A 424 -1.40 -14.63 7.33
N ILE A 425 -2.38 -14.31 8.18
CA ILE A 425 -3.34 -15.28 8.72
C ILE A 425 -4.22 -15.84 7.59
N ALA A 426 -4.84 -14.97 6.79
CA ALA A 426 -5.72 -15.37 5.69
C ALA A 426 -4.99 -16.23 4.65
N GLY A 427 -3.81 -15.78 4.19
CA GLY A 427 -3.04 -16.51 3.19
C GLY A 427 -2.50 -17.85 3.72
N SER A 428 -2.09 -17.92 5.00
CA SER A 428 -1.66 -19.19 5.61
C SER A 428 -2.80 -20.20 5.74
N ALA A 429 -3.99 -19.73 6.09
CA ALA A 429 -5.19 -20.56 6.17
C ALA A 429 -5.61 -21.07 4.77
N LEU A 430 -5.53 -20.23 3.74
CA LEU A 430 -5.78 -20.61 2.35
C LEU A 430 -4.78 -21.66 1.84
N MET A 431 -3.48 -21.49 2.12
CA MET A 431 -2.45 -22.44 1.72
C MET A 431 -2.74 -23.88 2.20
N PHE A 432 -3.30 -24.05 3.39
CA PHE A 432 -3.65 -25.36 3.95
C PHE A 432 -4.60 -26.17 3.05
N TYR A 433 -5.55 -25.49 2.40
CA TYR A 433 -6.49 -26.13 1.47
C TYR A 433 -5.85 -26.39 0.11
N ILE A 434 -5.04 -25.45 -0.39
CA ILE A 434 -4.39 -25.58 -1.70
C ILE A 434 -3.33 -26.69 -1.71
N ILE A 435 -2.46 -26.74 -0.70
CA ILE A 435 -1.28 -27.62 -0.68
C ILE A 435 -1.63 -29.10 -0.80
N ARG A 436 -2.80 -29.52 -0.31
CA ARG A 436 -3.28 -30.91 -0.36
C ARG A 436 -3.45 -31.42 -1.79
N ASN A 437 -3.70 -30.51 -2.73
CA ASN A 437 -3.94 -30.80 -4.14
C ASN A 437 -2.74 -30.44 -5.03
N VAL A 438 -1.59 -30.08 -4.45
CA VAL A 438 -0.39 -29.66 -5.20
C VAL A 438 0.79 -30.59 -4.94
N LYS A 439 1.37 -31.11 -6.03
CA LYS A 439 2.69 -31.77 -5.98
C LYS A 439 3.79 -30.71 -6.00
N MET A 440 4.47 -30.53 -4.87
CA MET A 440 5.49 -29.49 -4.70
C MET A 440 6.92 -30.01 -4.94
N ASN A 441 7.73 -29.24 -5.67
CA ASN A 441 9.19 -29.45 -5.75
C ASN A 441 9.90 -28.93 -4.47
N ARG A 442 11.22 -29.12 -4.37
CA ARG A 442 11.99 -28.72 -3.17
C ARG A 442 11.88 -27.23 -2.87
N ASP A 443 11.89 -26.39 -3.90
CA ASP A 443 11.91 -24.93 -3.75
C ASP A 443 10.53 -24.40 -3.34
N THR A 444 9.44 -24.92 -3.91
CA THR A 444 8.07 -24.61 -3.48
C THR A 444 7.84 -25.06 -2.03
N LYS A 445 8.30 -26.27 -1.65
CA LYS A 445 8.22 -26.73 -0.25
C LYS A 445 8.96 -25.78 0.69
N ARG A 446 10.17 -25.36 0.30
CA ARG A 446 10.96 -24.38 1.05
C ARG A 446 10.19 -23.07 1.19
N ALA A 447 9.67 -22.50 0.10
CA ALA A 447 8.89 -21.26 0.10
C ALA A 447 7.65 -21.34 1.01
N VAL A 448 6.90 -22.44 0.97
CA VAL A 448 5.76 -22.70 1.87
C VAL A 448 6.19 -22.67 3.33
N ILE A 449 7.26 -23.39 3.67
CA ILE A 449 7.77 -23.41 5.05
C ILE A 449 8.18 -22.00 5.50
N TYR A 450 8.88 -21.24 4.67
CA TYR A 450 9.25 -19.86 5.01
C TYR A 450 8.02 -18.95 5.18
N ALA A 451 7.02 -19.07 4.30
CA ALA A 451 5.79 -18.29 4.40
C ALA A 451 5.03 -18.59 5.70
N LEU A 452 4.89 -19.87 6.07
CA LEU A 452 4.24 -20.28 7.32
C LEU A 452 5.00 -19.77 8.55
N LEU A 453 6.33 -19.93 8.59
CA LEU A 453 7.15 -19.45 9.70
C LEU A 453 7.07 -17.92 9.85
N ASN A 454 7.11 -17.19 8.73
CA ASN A 454 6.97 -15.72 8.75
C ASN A 454 5.60 -15.29 9.24
N GLY A 455 4.52 -15.94 8.76
CA GLY A 455 3.17 -15.64 9.21
C GLY A 455 2.98 -15.89 10.71
N MET A 456 3.65 -16.90 11.26
CA MET A 456 3.63 -17.21 12.69
C MET A 456 4.39 -16.18 13.52
N VAL A 457 5.55 -15.70 13.06
CA VAL A 457 6.29 -14.61 13.73
C VAL A 457 5.48 -13.32 13.72
N SER A 458 4.87 -12.95 12.58
CA SER A 458 4.02 -11.76 12.48
C SER A 458 2.77 -11.86 13.36
N ALA A 459 2.15 -13.04 13.46
CA ALA A 459 1.05 -13.29 14.39
C ALA A 459 1.50 -13.20 15.86
N GLY A 460 2.72 -13.63 16.19
CA GLY A 460 3.28 -13.56 17.55
C GLY A 460 3.59 -12.17 18.08
N HIS A 461 3.64 -11.15 17.23
CA HIS A 461 3.72 -9.75 17.65
C HIS A 461 2.33 -9.07 17.80
N CYS A 462 1.23 -9.71 17.39
CA CYS A 462 -0.10 -9.10 17.28
C CYS A 462 -1.16 -9.60 18.28
N PHE A 463 -0.83 -10.38 19.31
CA PHE A 463 -1.85 -10.83 20.27
C PHE A 463 -2.02 -9.91 21.48
N VAL A 464 -2.93 -8.95 21.32
CA VAL A 464 -3.93 -8.58 22.34
C VAL A 464 -5.30 -8.74 21.66
N GLY A 465 -5.90 -9.93 21.75
CA GLY A 465 -7.24 -10.21 21.22
C GLY A 465 -7.46 -11.69 20.85
N PRO A 466 -8.54 -12.35 21.32
CA PRO A 466 -8.73 -13.80 21.15
C PRO A 466 -9.17 -14.18 19.73
N LEU A 467 -8.29 -14.86 18.98
CA LEU A 467 -8.69 -15.65 17.82
C LEU A 467 -9.13 -17.04 18.32
N TYR A 468 -10.43 -17.30 18.31
CA TYR A 468 -11.03 -18.59 18.66
C TYR A 468 -10.71 -19.65 17.61
N ILE A 469 -9.47 -20.16 17.56
CA ILE A 469 -9.13 -21.37 16.83
C ILE A 469 -9.48 -22.57 17.72
N ASN A 470 -10.64 -23.18 17.50
CA ASN A 470 -11.10 -24.34 18.26
C ASN A 470 -10.35 -25.62 17.78
N TYR A 471 -9.23 -25.94 18.41
CA TYR A 471 -8.55 -27.22 18.18
C TYR A 471 -9.36 -28.37 18.77
N SER A 472 -9.45 -29.49 18.06
CA SER A 472 -10.10 -30.72 18.53
C SER A 472 -9.09 -31.76 19.06
N SER A 473 -7.79 -31.55 18.86
CA SER A 473 -6.68 -32.38 19.34
C SER A 473 -5.33 -31.64 19.18
N PHE A 474 -4.39 -31.87 20.10
CA PHE A 474 -3.02 -31.38 20.08
C PHE A 474 -2.00 -32.42 19.59
N LYS A 475 -2.38 -33.68 19.35
CA LYS A 475 -1.50 -34.74 18.83
C LYS A 475 -0.64 -34.31 17.64
N PRO A 476 -1.15 -33.57 16.63
CA PRO A 476 -0.32 -33.09 15.53
C PRO A 476 0.78 -32.12 15.97
N ILE A 477 0.49 -31.25 16.95
CA ILE A 477 1.43 -30.27 17.50
C ILE A 477 2.45 -30.97 18.41
N LEU A 478 1.99 -31.85 19.30
CA LEU A 478 2.84 -32.57 20.26
C LEU A 478 3.90 -33.45 19.56
N ARG A 479 3.58 -34.03 18.40
CA ARG A 479 4.52 -34.81 17.58
C ARG A 479 5.75 -34.04 17.11
N LEU A 480 5.69 -32.71 17.10
CA LEU A 480 6.81 -31.85 16.68
C LEU A 480 7.77 -31.52 17.83
N LEU A 481 7.35 -31.64 19.09
CA LEU A 481 8.18 -31.38 20.26
C LEU A 481 9.49 -32.19 20.28
N PRO A 482 9.51 -33.50 20.00
CA PRO A 482 10.76 -34.28 19.99
C PRO A 482 11.62 -34.09 18.73
N MET A 483 11.25 -33.22 17.78
CA MET A 483 11.97 -33.05 16.50
C MET A 483 13.16 -32.08 16.60
N PHE A 484 14.19 -32.43 17.38
CA PHE A 484 15.40 -31.59 17.59
C PHE A 484 16.17 -31.25 16.30
N GLN A 485 15.99 -32.03 15.23
CA GLN A 485 16.61 -31.79 13.93
C GLN A 485 15.89 -30.70 13.11
N SER A 486 14.72 -30.23 13.57
CA SER A 486 13.96 -29.14 12.95
C SER A 486 13.63 -28.05 13.98
N PRO A 487 14.61 -27.19 14.34
CA PRO A 487 14.43 -26.16 15.37
C PRO A 487 13.27 -25.21 15.11
N GLY A 488 12.98 -24.89 13.84
CA GLY A 488 11.84 -24.04 13.47
C GLY A 488 10.48 -24.70 13.75
N SER A 489 10.32 -25.98 13.41
CA SER A 489 9.08 -26.74 13.70
C SER A 489 8.89 -26.94 15.19
N GLN A 490 9.98 -27.20 15.91
CA GLN A 490 9.97 -27.36 17.36
C GLN A 490 9.62 -26.04 18.06
N HIS A 491 10.23 -24.92 17.65
CA HIS A 491 9.89 -23.59 18.16
C HIS A 491 8.41 -23.27 17.95
N TRP A 492 7.90 -23.52 16.74
CA TRP A 492 6.49 -23.29 16.44
C TRP A 492 5.56 -24.09 17.35
N ALA A 493 5.83 -25.38 17.53
CA ALA A 493 4.96 -26.25 18.30
C ALA A 493 4.85 -25.80 19.76
N VAL A 494 5.98 -25.44 20.37
CA VAL A 494 6.01 -24.97 21.76
C VAL A 494 5.36 -23.59 21.90
N TRP A 495 5.65 -22.68 20.96
CA TRP A 495 5.01 -21.36 20.91
C TRP A 495 3.49 -21.46 20.77
N ALA A 496 2.99 -22.36 19.91
CA ALA A 496 1.56 -22.57 19.72
C ALA A 496 0.88 -23.08 21.00
N LEU A 497 1.50 -24.05 21.70
CA LEU A 497 0.99 -24.55 22.98
C LEU A 497 1.00 -23.45 24.05
N ALA A 498 2.05 -22.63 24.12
CA ALA A 498 2.15 -21.53 25.08
C ALA A 498 1.03 -20.52 24.88
N ASN A 499 0.73 -20.17 23.63
CA ASN A 499 -0.35 -19.23 23.32
C ASN A 499 -1.74 -19.82 23.59
N LEU A 500 -1.99 -21.06 23.16
CA LEU A 500 -3.30 -21.69 23.32
C LEU A 500 -3.64 -21.88 24.80
N THR A 501 -2.70 -22.42 25.59
CA THR A 501 -2.89 -22.56 27.04
C THR A 501 -3.02 -21.22 27.78
N SER A 502 -2.57 -20.12 27.20
CA SER A 502 -2.79 -18.77 27.76
C SER A 502 -4.13 -18.15 27.35
N THR A 503 -4.77 -18.67 26.29
CA THR A 503 -6.02 -18.11 25.73
C THR A 503 -7.26 -18.72 26.37
N ASP A 504 -7.32 -20.05 26.46
CA ASP A 504 -8.37 -20.78 27.16
C ASP A 504 -7.69 -21.86 28.00
N LEU A 505 -7.37 -21.44 29.23
CA LEU A 505 -6.59 -22.21 30.19
C LEU A 505 -7.25 -23.57 30.45
N ALA A 506 -8.57 -23.60 30.68
CA ALA A 506 -9.29 -24.78 31.08
C ALA A 506 -9.33 -25.84 29.98
N LYS A 507 -9.63 -25.42 28.75
CA LYS A 507 -9.78 -26.34 27.63
C LYS A 507 -8.44 -26.84 27.11
N TYR A 508 -7.47 -25.95 26.92
CA TYR A 508 -6.24 -26.32 26.23
C TYR A 508 -5.21 -26.98 27.15
N CYS A 509 -5.14 -26.62 28.44
CA CYS A 509 -4.31 -27.38 29.39
C CYS A 509 -4.81 -28.81 29.54
N ARG A 510 -6.12 -29.02 29.52
CA ARG A 510 -6.73 -30.37 29.50
C ARG A 510 -6.25 -31.21 28.32
N TYR A 511 -6.22 -30.65 27.11
CA TYR A 511 -5.71 -31.39 25.94
C TYR A 511 -4.21 -31.67 26.01
N VAL A 512 -3.40 -30.76 26.57
CA VAL A 512 -1.97 -31.03 26.79
C VAL A 512 -1.79 -32.19 27.77
N GLU A 513 -2.57 -32.25 28.84
CA GLU A 513 -2.51 -33.35 29.82
C GLU A 513 -3.02 -34.67 29.24
N GLU A 514 -4.24 -34.69 28.70
CA GLU A 514 -4.90 -35.92 28.18
C GLU A 514 -4.12 -36.55 27.01
N GLU A 515 -3.39 -35.75 26.23
CA GLU A 515 -2.62 -36.23 25.08
C GLU A 515 -1.12 -36.41 25.36
N GLY A 516 -0.70 -36.32 26.62
CA GLY A 516 0.67 -36.64 27.06
C GLY A 516 1.72 -35.58 26.68
N GLY A 517 1.30 -34.34 26.47
CA GLY A 517 2.19 -33.24 26.09
C GLY A 517 3.07 -32.73 27.22
N GLU A 518 2.65 -32.86 28.48
CA GLU A 518 3.41 -32.37 29.64
C GLU A 518 4.80 -33.01 29.75
N GLU A 519 4.88 -34.33 29.60
CA GLU A 519 6.15 -35.06 29.69
C GLU A 519 7.12 -34.59 28.60
N LEU A 520 6.61 -34.39 27.37
CA LEU A 520 7.39 -33.87 26.26
C LEU A 520 7.92 -32.46 26.54
N LEU A 521 7.11 -31.60 27.16
CA LEU A 521 7.48 -30.23 27.51
C LEU A 521 8.50 -30.18 28.66
N ARG A 522 8.39 -31.05 29.66
CA ARG A 522 9.37 -31.19 30.75
C ARG A 522 10.74 -31.60 30.22
N VAL A 523 10.77 -32.61 29.34
CA VAL A 523 12.01 -33.01 28.63
C VAL A 523 12.60 -31.83 27.87
N LEU A 524 11.76 -31.10 27.15
CA LEU A 524 12.20 -29.97 26.33
C LEU A 524 12.77 -28.79 27.15
N ALA A 525 12.22 -28.54 28.33
CA ALA A 525 12.62 -27.44 29.20
C ALA A 525 13.99 -27.68 29.87
N ILE A 526 14.39 -28.94 30.04
CA ILE A 526 15.65 -29.34 30.70
C ILE A 526 16.75 -29.63 29.68
N ASP A 527 16.41 -29.94 28.43
CA ASP A 527 17.38 -30.28 27.38
C ASP A 527 18.20 -29.05 26.93
N ASP A 528 19.50 -29.25 26.72
CA ASP A 528 20.42 -28.18 26.29
C ASP A 528 20.36 -27.89 24.78
N ARG A 529 19.82 -28.81 23.97
CA ARG A 529 19.79 -28.70 22.50
C ARG A 529 18.84 -27.61 21.97
N PRO A 530 17.63 -27.41 22.52
CA PRO A 530 16.75 -26.31 22.11
C PRO A 530 17.31 -24.93 22.45
N SER A 531 16.87 -23.89 21.74
CA SER A 531 17.29 -22.52 22.04
C SER A 531 16.70 -22.03 23.38
N PRO A 532 17.32 -21.02 24.03
CA PRO A 532 16.80 -20.45 25.27
C PRO A 532 15.33 -20.02 25.17
N LYS A 533 14.94 -19.49 24.00
CA LYS A 533 13.55 -19.06 23.75
C LYS A 533 12.56 -20.22 23.74
N ILE A 534 12.97 -21.38 23.20
CA ILE A 534 12.12 -22.59 23.19
C ILE A 534 11.92 -23.11 24.61
N ARG A 535 12.99 -23.13 25.43
CA ARG A 535 12.88 -23.51 26.85
C ARG A 535 11.99 -22.57 27.66
N GLU A 536 12.11 -21.27 27.42
CA GLU A 536 11.25 -20.25 28.03
C GLU A 536 9.77 -20.49 27.70
N LEU A 537 9.44 -20.71 26.41
CA LEU A 537 8.08 -21.00 25.97
C LEU A 537 7.53 -22.32 26.55
N ALA A 538 8.37 -23.35 26.66
CA ALA A 538 7.98 -24.61 27.30
C ALA A 538 7.66 -24.40 28.80
N GLY A 539 8.46 -23.56 29.47
CA GLY A 539 8.20 -23.13 30.85
C GLY A 539 6.84 -22.45 31.01
N ILE A 540 6.47 -21.54 30.09
CA ILE A 540 5.16 -20.86 30.10
C ILE A 540 4.01 -21.89 30.05
N VAL A 541 4.07 -22.88 29.17
CA VAL A 541 3.03 -23.93 29.08
C VAL A 541 2.92 -24.69 30.41
N LEU A 542 4.06 -25.10 30.99
CA LEU A 542 4.08 -25.84 32.25
C LEU A 542 3.50 -25.01 33.41
N THR A 543 3.83 -23.72 33.48
CA THR A 543 3.24 -22.80 34.47
C THR A 543 1.72 -22.66 34.29
N ASN A 544 1.24 -22.55 33.04
CA ASN A 544 -0.19 -22.50 32.76
C ASN A 544 -0.90 -23.80 33.20
N MET A 545 -0.30 -24.97 32.96
CA MET A 545 -0.85 -26.24 33.41
C MET A 545 -0.92 -26.35 34.94
N GLU A 546 0.09 -25.85 35.65
CA GLU A 546 0.08 -25.81 37.12
C GLU A 546 -1.01 -24.88 37.66
N SER A 547 -1.17 -23.70 37.05
CA SER A 547 -2.25 -22.76 37.41
C SER A 547 -3.63 -23.37 37.17
N TRP A 548 -3.82 -24.04 36.03
CA TRP A 548 -5.06 -24.75 35.71
C TRP A 548 -5.41 -25.85 36.73
N ARG A 549 -4.44 -26.70 37.09
CA ARG A 549 -4.64 -27.75 38.10
C ARG A 549 -5.00 -27.17 39.46
N ARG A 550 -4.37 -26.05 39.85
CA ARG A 550 -4.68 -25.35 41.11
C ARG A 550 -6.13 -24.85 41.12
N ASN A 551 -6.56 -24.18 40.05
CA ASN A 551 -7.93 -23.66 39.92
C ASN A 551 -8.98 -24.79 39.91
N THR A 552 -8.64 -25.93 39.29
CA THR A 552 -9.52 -27.11 39.25
C THR A 552 -9.62 -27.80 40.62
N ALA A 553 -8.52 -27.82 41.39
CA ALA A 553 -8.49 -28.39 42.74
C ALA A 553 -9.22 -27.52 43.78
N GLU A 554 -9.28 -26.20 43.57
CA GLU A 554 -9.96 -25.23 44.44
C GLU A 554 -11.48 -25.12 44.16
N GLY A 555 -12.01 -25.87 43.20
CA GLY A 555 -13.45 -25.93 42.92
C GLY A 555 -14.03 -24.67 42.29
N GLN A 556 -13.20 -23.77 41.75
CA GLN A 556 -13.67 -22.61 41.00
C GLN A 556 -14.24 -23.06 39.64
N THR A 557 -15.55 -22.90 39.46
CA THR A 557 -16.17 -22.96 38.14
C THR A 557 -15.66 -21.78 37.32
N PHE A 558 -15.04 -22.05 36.16
CA PHE A 558 -14.78 -21.03 35.16
C PHE A 558 -16.14 -20.54 34.64
N GLU A 559 -16.69 -19.48 35.23
CA GLU A 559 -17.73 -18.70 34.58
C GLU A 559 -17.11 -18.12 33.32
N ASN A 560 -17.64 -18.53 32.17
CA ASN A 560 -17.37 -17.86 30.91
C ASN A 560 -17.95 -16.45 31.03
N ASP A 561 -17.11 -15.46 31.31
CA ASP A 561 -17.41 -14.06 31.02
C ASP A 561 -17.46 -13.87 29.51
N LEU A 562 -18.55 -14.33 28.90
CA LEU A 562 -19.05 -13.92 27.60
C LEU A 562 -20.57 -13.88 27.73
N GLU A 563 -21.07 -12.78 28.28
CA GLU A 563 -22.44 -12.35 28.05
C GLU A 563 -22.71 -12.44 26.54
N MET A 564 -23.67 -13.29 26.19
CA MET A 564 -24.38 -13.18 24.93
C MET A 564 -25.09 -11.83 24.93
N VAL A 565 -24.58 -10.88 24.17
CA VAL A 565 -25.41 -9.77 23.69
C VAL A 565 -26.13 -10.30 22.46
N ASP A 566 -27.34 -10.81 22.67
CA ASP A 566 -28.38 -10.84 21.66
C ASP A 566 -28.73 -9.39 21.27
N ALA A 567 -28.35 -8.97 20.06
CA ALA A 567 -29.04 -8.02 19.16
C ALA A 567 -28.22 -7.76 17.89
#